data_AF-A0A1R4H0Y8-F1
#
_entry.id   AF-A0A1R4H0Y8-F1
#
_cell.length_a   1.000
_cell.length_b   1.000
_cell.length_c   1.000
_cell.angle_alpha   90.00
_cell.angle_beta   90.00
_cell.angle_gamma   90.00
#
_symmetry.space_group_name_H-M   'P 1'
#
loop_
_entity.id
_entity.type
_entity.pdbx_description
1 polymer ?
#
loop_
_entity_poly.entity_id
_entity_poly.type
_entity_poly.pdbx_seq_one_letter_code
_entity_poly.pdbx_strand_id
1 'polypeptide(L)'
;MRNVGSKIGLKEIWATGSILDGNSSGRFFRDHLSGKSEVDGIGTLYKVYGIGDDDLPYRYFSGPKKSTATKGKYYQGIPRKVLDNLDNIKKSQPIVTFMDLAGNFGNCRHEGGVDFRSGKKPIELFRKLFGMVVSEKNDLILDFFSGSASTAHAVMQLNSEDSINRKFIMVQIPEDCFEKSGAFKTIAEIGKERIRRAGQKIKAENPLNTMDLDIGFRVLKVDSSNMNDVYYSPDVLDKANLASYVSNIHEDRSDEDLLFQVLLDWGVDLTLPIQQQTIEGKPVFIVAENVIAACFDREGGITEAFIKQLAEIKPLRAVFCDAGFASDSVKINVEQIFKLLSPNTELKTL
;
A
#
# COMPACT_ATOMS: atom_id res chain seq x y z
N MET A 1 -0.36 -1.45 -19.31
CA MET A 1 -0.57 -1.03 -20.73
C MET A 1 0.12 -1.98 -21.70
N ARG A 2 -0.60 -2.56 -22.68
CA ARG A 2 0.06 -3.23 -23.82
C ARG A 2 0.81 -2.16 -24.62
N ASN A 3 2.11 -2.35 -24.88
CA ASN A 3 2.89 -1.44 -25.74
C ASN A 3 2.20 -1.33 -27.11
N VAL A 4 1.52 -0.21 -27.36
CA VAL A 4 0.98 0.10 -28.68
C VAL A 4 2.17 0.37 -29.59
N GLY A 5 2.36 -0.45 -30.62
CA GLY A 5 3.45 -0.27 -31.58
C GLY A 5 3.30 1.05 -32.31
N SER A 6 4.40 1.80 -32.45
CA SER A 6 4.44 3.06 -33.20
C SER A 6 5.35 2.90 -34.42
N LYS A 7 4.85 3.26 -35.61
CA LYS A 7 5.63 3.22 -36.87
C LYS A 7 6.80 4.20 -36.85
N ILE A 8 6.68 5.28 -36.07
CA ILE A 8 7.68 6.34 -35.92
C ILE A 8 8.49 6.21 -34.61
N GLY A 9 8.16 5.24 -33.76
CA GLY A 9 8.81 5.04 -32.47
C GLY A 9 10.22 4.50 -32.63
N LEU A 10 11.15 4.98 -31.80
CA LEU A 10 12.50 4.47 -31.73
C LEU A 10 12.64 3.47 -30.60
N LYS A 11 13.10 2.26 -30.94
CA LYS A 11 13.48 1.25 -29.98
C LYS A 11 14.86 1.58 -29.41
N GLU A 12 14.93 1.71 -28.09
CA GLU A 12 16.19 1.84 -27.37
C GLU A 12 16.90 0.48 -27.28
N ILE A 13 18.18 0.45 -27.64
CA ILE A 13 19.00 -0.77 -27.64
C ILE A 13 20.35 -0.49 -26.99
N TRP A 14 20.78 -1.39 -26.10
CA TRP A 14 22.11 -1.32 -25.49
C TRP A 14 23.21 -1.74 -26.48
N ALA A 15 24.27 -0.95 -26.59
CA ALA A 15 25.45 -1.29 -27.37
C ALA A 15 26.42 -2.14 -26.52
N THR A 16 26.07 -3.40 -26.25
CA THR A 16 26.83 -4.30 -25.36
C THR A 16 26.90 -5.74 -25.88
N GLY A 17 27.90 -6.49 -25.42
CA GLY A 17 28.05 -7.91 -25.73
C GLY A 17 28.10 -8.19 -27.24
N SER A 18 27.40 -9.25 -27.66
CA SER A 18 27.34 -9.67 -29.07
C SER A 18 26.70 -8.64 -30.01
N ILE A 19 25.95 -7.66 -29.48
CA ILE A 19 25.35 -6.59 -30.30
C ILE A 19 26.43 -5.72 -30.95
N LEU A 20 27.58 -5.54 -30.28
CA LEU A 20 28.70 -4.72 -30.79
C LEU A 20 29.25 -5.27 -32.11
N ASP A 21 29.10 -6.57 -32.36
CA ASP A 21 29.56 -7.21 -33.59
C ASP A 21 28.38 -7.59 -34.50
N GLY A 22 27.18 -7.74 -33.94
CA GLY A 22 26.01 -8.30 -34.60
C GLY A 22 25.33 -7.40 -35.64
N ASN A 23 25.43 -6.07 -35.54
CA ASN A 23 24.81 -5.16 -36.52
C ASN A 23 25.63 -3.90 -36.80
N SER A 24 25.24 -3.15 -37.84
CA SER A 24 25.97 -1.95 -38.30
C SER A 24 26.09 -0.88 -37.22
N SER A 25 25.07 -0.67 -36.40
CA SER A 25 25.09 0.34 -35.34
C SER A 25 25.90 -0.09 -34.11
N GLY A 26 25.87 -1.37 -33.77
CA GLY A 26 26.76 -1.93 -32.74
C GLY A 26 28.22 -1.76 -33.13
N ARG A 27 28.57 -2.11 -34.38
CA ARG A 27 29.93 -1.93 -34.91
C ARG A 27 30.34 -0.47 -34.95
N PHE A 28 29.44 0.41 -35.40
CA PHE A 28 29.71 1.85 -35.38
C PHE A 28 30.00 2.37 -33.97
N PHE A 29 29.19 1.98 -32.98
CA PHE A 29 29.43 2.35 -31.58
C PHE A 29 30.78 1.83 -31.08
N ARG A 30 31.08 0.56 -31.35
CA ARG A 30 32.35 -0.08 -30.98
C ARG A 30 33.54 0.70 -31.54
N ASP A 31 33.50 1.00 -32.83
CA ASP A 31 34.64 1.53 -33.60
C ASP A 31 34.84 3.04 -33.40
N HIS A 32 33.77 3.81 -33.18
CA HIS A 32 33.83 5.28 -33.20
C HIS A 32 33.46 5.96 -31.88
N LEU A 33 32.67 5.30 -31.03
CA LEU A 33 32.11 5.90 -29.81
C LEU A 33 32.62 5.27 -28.51
N SER A 34 33.27 4.11 -28.56
CA SER A 34 33.91 3.52 -27.37
C SER A 34 35.01 4.44 -26.83
N GLY A 35 34.96 4.77 -25.54
CA GLY A 35 35.95 5.63 -24.88
C GLY A 35 35.73 7.14 -25.08
N LYS A 36 34.85 7.55 -26.00
CA LYS A 36 34.58 8.98 -26.27
C LYS A 36 34.07 9.77 -25.07
N SER A 37 33.48 9.11 -24.07
CA SER A 37 33.06 9.78 -22.82
C SER A 37 34.20 10.43 -22.04
N GLU A 38 35.46 10.01 -22.25
CA GLU A 38 36.63 10.65 -21.62
C GLU A 38 36.91 12.03 -22.22
N VAL A 39 36.49 12.27 -23.47
CA VAL A 39 36.70 13.52 -24.20
C VAL A 39 35.42 14.36 -24.21
N ASP A 40 34.30 13.74 -24.59
CA ASP A 40 33.05 14.41 -24.88
C ASP A 40 32.11 14.46 -23.66
N GLY A 41 32.48 13.82 -22.55
CA GLY A 41 31.71 13.76 -21.32
C GLY A 41 30.69 12.61 -21.25
N ILE A 42 30.18 12.40 -20.04
CA ILE A 42 29.15 11.39 -19.73
C ILE A 42 27.79 11.92 -20.17
N GLY A 43 26.95 11.05 -20.75
CA GLY A 43 25.58 11.40 -21.17
C GLY A 43 25.48 12.07 -22.54
N THR A 44 26.59 12.25 -23.26
CA THR A 44 26.62 12.89 -24.58
C THR A 44 25.80 12.10 -25.62
N LEU A 45 25.05 12.83 -26.44
CA LEU A 45 24.20 12.29 -27.49
C LEU A 45 24.80 12.63 -28.87
N TYR A 46 24.98 11.61 -29.70
CA TYR A 46 25.51 11.72 -31.06
C TYR A 46 24.39 11.47 -32.06
N LYS A 47 24.30 12.31 -33.09
CA LYS A 47 23.43 12.10 -34.25
C LYS A 47 24.29 11.73 -35.45
N VAL A 48 24.18 10.50 -35.90
CA VAL A 48 25.03 9.95 -36.97
C VAL A 48 24.18 9.73 -38.21
N TYR A 49 24.56 10.34 -39.34
CA TYR A 49 23.84 10.23 -40.60
C TYR A 49 24.31 9.03 -41.42
N GLY A 50 23.43 8.51 -42.28
CA GLY A 50 23.76 7.44 -43.25
C GLY A 50 23.96 6.06 -42.63
N ILE A 51 23.37 5.80 -41.46
CA ILE A 51 23.50 4.53 -40.75
C ILE A 51 22.15 3.94 -40.34
N GLY A 52 22.01 2.63 -40.53
CA GLY A 52 20.79 1.90 -40.24
C GLY A 52 19.98 1.58 -41.49
N ASP A 53 19.15 0.54 -41.39
CA ASP A 53 18.25 0.10 -42.48
C ASP A 53 16.78 0.46 -42.16
N ASP A 54 16.54 1.53 -41.40
CA ASP A 54 15.20 2.06 -41.11
C ASP A 54 14.88 3.29 -42.00
N ASP A 55 13.69 3.86 -41.83
CA ASP A 55 13.24 5.03 -42.61
C ASP A 55 13.89 6.36 -42.18
N LEU A 56 14.81 6.32 -41.21
CA LEU A 56 15.49 7.53 -40.78
C LEU A 56 16.84 7.69 -41.50
N PRO A 57 17.18 8.92 -41.94
CA PRO A 57 18.49 9.18 -42.53
C PRO A 57 19.61 9.24 -41.49
N TYR A 58 19.29 9.05 -40.21
CA TYR A 58 20.23 9.13 -39.09
C TYR A 58 19.85 8.20 -37.95
N ARG A 59 20.81 7.99 -37.04
CA ARG A 59 20.63 7.27 -35.79
C ARG A 59 21.21 8.06 -34.62
N TYR A 60 20.48 8.05 -33.51
CA TYR A 60 20.99 8.58 -32.25
C TYR A 60 21.76 7.51 -31.49
N PHE A 61 22.89 7.92 -30.92
CA PHE A 61 23.68 7.14 -29.98
C PHE A 61 23.88 7.95 -28.70
N SER A 62 23.80 7.31 -27.55
CA SER A 62 24.18 7.93 -26.28
C SER A 62 25.48 7.34 -25.78
N GLY A 63 26.34 8.16 -25.18
CA GLY A 63 27.44 7.69 -24.34
C GLY A 63 26.93 7.02 -23.04
N PRO A 64 27.84 6.54 -22.18
CA PRO A 64 27.50 6.05 -20.85
C PRO A 64 26.86 7.16 -20.00
N LYS A 65 25.94 6.78 -19.10
CA LYS A 65 25.25 7.72 -18.18
C LYS A 65 25.91 7.86 -16.80
N LYS A 66 26.89 7.01 -16.50
CA LYS A 66 27.62 6.99 -15.22
C LYS A 66 29.11 6.82 -15.51
N SER A 67 29.96 7.35 -14.64
CA SER A 67 31.42 7.29 -14.78
C SER A 67 31.97 5.86 -14.76
N THR A 68 31.28 4.94 -14.09
CA THR A 68 31.65 3.51 -14.02
C THR A 68 31.20 2.70 -15.23
N ALA A 69 30.43 3.29 -16.15
CA ALA A 69 29.95 2.61 -17.35
C ALA A 69 30.78 3.02 -18.56
N THR A 70 31.11 2.06 -19.41
CA THR A 70 31.85 2.29 -20.66
C THR A 70 30.96 2.19 -21.91
N LYS A 71 29.69 1.80 -21.73
CA LYS A 71 28.77 1.45 -22.81
C LYS A 71 27.56 2.36 -22.81
N GLY A 72 27.06 2.57 -24.02
CA GLY A 72 25.97 3.47 -24.33
C GLY A 72 24.78 2.75 -24.97
N LYS A 73 23.89 3.54 -25.57
CA LYS A 73 22.69 3.04 -26.24
C LYS A 73 22.59 3.61 -27.64
N TYR A 74 21.78 2.99 -28.48
CA TYR A 74 21.35 3.56 -29.76
C TYR A 74 19.85 3.39 -29.96
N TYR A 75 19.28 4.24 -30.81
CA TYR A 75 17.85 4.37 -30.99
C TYR A 75 17.49 4.03 -32.43
N GLN A 76 16.86 2.87 -32.63
CA GLN A 76 16.59 2.30 -33.94
C GLN A 76 15.09 2.31 -34.25
N GLY A 77 14.72 2.77 -35.44
CA GLY A 77 13.38 2.65 -35.98
C GLY A 77 13.07 1.24 -36.50
N ILE A 78 11.90 1.05 -37.09
CA ILE A 78 11.53 -0.23 -37.69
C ILE A 78 12.35 -0.44 -38.96
N PRO A 79 13.09 -1.56 -39.11
CA PRO A 79 13.82 -1.84 -40.35
C PRO A 79 12.87 -1.89 -41.56
N ARG A 80 13.30 -1.35 -42.71
CA ARG A 80 12.50 -1.29 -43.95
C ARG A 80 11.95 -2.65 -44.37
N LYS A 81 12.76 -3.70 -44.30
CA LYS A 81 12.34 -5.09 -44.59
C LYS A 81 11.13 -5.56 -43.77
N VAL A 82 10.97 -5.02 -42.57
CA VAL A 82 9.84 -5.30 -41.68
C VAL A 82 8.64 -4.40 -42.04
N LEU A 83 8.88 -3.13 -42.39
CA LEU A 83 7.86 -2.21 -42.88
C LEU A 83 7.22 -2.68 -44.20
N ASP A 84 8.02 -3.24 -45.10
CA ASP A 84 7.58 -3.74 -46.40
C ASP A 84 6.74 -5.03 -46.29
N ASN A 85 6.72 -5.68 -45.11
CA ASN A 85 6.05 -6.96 -44.86
C ASN A 85 5.11 -6.93 -43.65
N LEU A 86 4.58 -5.75 -43.26
CA LEU A 86 3.77 -5.58 -42.05
C LEU A 86 2.61 -6.56 -41.95
N ASP A 87 1.94 -6.86 -43.06
CA ASP A 87 0.76 -7.73 -43.11
C ASP A 87 1.07 -9.22 -42.85
N ASN A 88 2.34 -9.63 -42.94
CA ASN A 88 2.79 -11.02 -42.77
C ASN A 88 3.64 -11.24 -41.52
N ILE A 89 3.73 -10.25 -40.62
CA ILE A 89 4.48 -10.40 -39.37
C ILE A 89 3.71 -11.28 -38.38
N LYS A 90 4.07 -12.56 -38.34
CA LYS A 90 3.65 -13.45 -37.26
C LYS A 90 4.61 -13.29 -36.08
N LYS A 91 4.11 -12.73 -34.98
CA LYS A 91 4.83 -12.71 -33.70
C LYS A 91 4.30 -13.82 -32.82
N SER A 92 5.11 -14.84 -32.56
CA SER A 92 4.81 -15.82 -31.53
C SER A 92 4.81 -15.13 -30.16
N GLN A 93 3.72 -15.25 -29.41
CA GLN A 93 3.73 -14.90 -27.99
C GLN A 93 4.29 -16.11 -27.23
N PRO A 94 5.44 -15.98 -26.54
CA PRO A 94 5.94 -17.07 -25.72
C PRO A 94 4.95 -17.33 -24.58
N ILE A 95 4.68 -18.60 -24.30
CA ILE A 95 3.98 -18.99 -23.09
C ILE A 95 4.94 -18.75 -21.93
N VAL A 96 4.59 -17.79 -21.08
CA VAL A 96 5.41 -17.43 -19.93
C VAL A 96 5.27 -18.52 -18.87
N THR A 97 6.39 -19.03 -18.42
CA THR A 97 6.50 -20.06 -17.39
C THR A 97 7.17 -19.49 -16.14
N PHE A 98 7.20 -20.28 -15.07
CA PHE A 98 7.95 -19.93 -13.87
C PHE A 98 9.45 -19.71 -14.15
N MET A 99 10.03 -20.43 -15.12
CA MET A 99 11.45 -20.32 -15.46
C MET A 99 11.82 -18.95 -16.03
N ASP A 100 10.88 -18.28 -16.69
CA ASP A 100 11.08 -16.93 -17.21
C ASP A 100 11.25 -15.88 -16.10
N LEU A 101 10.85 -16.20 -14.87
CA LEU A 101 11.02 -15.34 -13.69
C LEU A 101 12.38 -15.52 -13.02
N ALA A 102 13.27 -16.41 -13.49
CA ALA A 102 14.56 -16.68 -12.83
C ALA A 102 15.39 -15.40 -12.59
N GLY A 103 15.41 -14.49 -13.57
CA GLY A 103 16.07 -13.18 -13.43
C GLY A 103 15.41 -12.30 -12.36
N ASN A 104 14.08 -12.33 -12.24
CA ASN A 104 13.36 -11.59 -11.20
C ASN A 104 13.66 -12.17 -9.81
N PHE A 105 13.68 -13.50 -9.67
CA PHE A 105 14.07 -14.15 -8.41
C PHE A 105 15.50 -13.80 -7.99
N GLY A 106 16.45 -13.78 -8.93
CA GLY A 106 17.84 -13.36 -8.64
C GLY A 106 17.98 -11.90 -8.21
N ASN A 107 17.05 -11.02 -8.62
CA ASN A 107 17.12 -9.58 -8.37
C ASN A 107 16.14 -9.07 -7.31
N CYS A 108 15.20 -9.89 -6.83
CA CYS A 108 14.14 -9.45 -5.92
C CYS A 108 14.66 -8.85 -4.61
N ARG A 109 15.89 -9.19 -4.19
CA ARG A 109 16.57 -8.56 -3.05
C ARG A 109 16.61 -7.03 -3.14
N HIS A 110 16.69 -6.47 -4.34
CA HIS A 110 16.78 -5.01 -4.58
C HIS A 110 15.42 -4.30 -4.58
N GLU A 111 14.29 -5.03 -4.53
CA GLU A 111 12.96 -4.44 -4.64
C GLU A 111 12.48 -3.81 -3.31
N GLY A 112 11.64 -2.79 -3.34
CA GLY A 112 10.98 -2.27 -2.13
C GLY A 112 11.89 -1.59 -1.10
N GLY A 113 13.19 -1.44 -1.38
CA GLY A 113 14.10 -0.60 -0.61
C GLY A 113 14.39 -1.08 0.82
N VAL A 114 14.05 -2.32 1.18
CA VAL A 114 14.36 -2.92 2.49
C VAL A 114 15.21 -4.17 2.31
N ASP A 115 16.19 -4.35 3.20
CA ASP A 115 16.95 -5.60 3.27
C ASP A 115 16.07 -6.67 3.93
N PHE A 116 15.93 -7.80 3.26
CA PHE A 116 15.18 -8.96 3.74
C PHE A 116 15.84 -10.20 3.15
N ARG A 117 16.65 -10.85 3.99
CA ARG A 117 17.49 -11.97 3.56
C ARG A 117 16.66 -13.24 3.47
N SER A 118 16.68 -13.84 2.28
CA SER A 118 15.91 -15.05 1.97
C SER A 118 14.38 -14.85 1.98
N GLY A 119 13.64 -15.68 1.24
CA GLY A 119 12.17 -15.70 1.30
C GLY A 119 11.41 -14.62 0.51
N LYS A 120 12.02 -13.47 0.20
CA LYS A 120 11.42 -12.42 -0.65
C LYS A 120 11.01 -12.97 -2.01
N LYS A 121 9.85 -12.51 -2.50
CA LYS A 121 9.29 -12.91 -3.80
C LYS A 121 9.27 -11.70 -4.73
N PRO A 122 9.59 -11.88 -6.03
CA PRO A 122 9.65 -10.76 -6.97
C PRO A 122 8.27 -10.15 -7.21
N ILE A 123 8.20 -8.83 -7.32
CA ILE A 123 6.96 -8.12 -7.65
C ILE A 123 6.36 -8.61 -8.97
N GLU A 124 7.20 -8.95 -9.95
CA GLU A 124 6.74 -9.45 -11.25
C GLU A 124 5.92 -10.75 -11.15
N LEU A 125 6.22 -11.62 -10.18
CA LEU A 125 5.43 -12.83 -9.96
C LEU A 125 3.97 -12.46 -9.61
N PHE A 126 3.79 -11.59 -8.62
CA PHE A 126 2.46 -11.17 -8.19
C PHE A 126 1.74 -10.34 -9.25
N ARG A 127 2.45 -9.48 -10.00
CA ARG A 127 1.87 -8.75 -11.14
C ARG A 127 1.26 -9.69 -12.17
N LYS A 128 1.94 -10.80 -12.48
CA LYS A 128 1.41 -11.81 -13.41
C LYS A 128 0.20 -12.53 -12.80
N LEU A 129 0.29 -12.99 -11.55
CA LEU A 129 -0.81 -13.69 -10.89
C LEU A 129 -2.06 -12.81 -10.80
N PHE A 130 -1.94 -11.60 -10.28
CA PHE A 130 -3.05 -10.66 -10.14
C PHE A 130 -3.59 -10.20 -11.49
N GLY A 131 -2.73 -10.02 -12.50
CA GLY A 131 -3.18 -9.74 -13.86
C GLY A 131 -4.02 -10.85 -14.49
N MET A 132 -3.98 -12.08 -13.97
CA MET A 132 -4.79 -13.21 -14.45
C MET A 132 -6.11 -13.38 -13.67
N VAL A 133 -6.14 -13.03 -12.38
CA VAL A 133 -7.26 -13.37 -11.47
C VAL A 133 -7.87 -12.19 -10.71
N VAL A 134 -7.23 -11.01 -10.70
CA VAL A 134 -7.63 -9.81 -9.95
C VAL A 134 -7.82 -8.64 -10.93
N SER A 135 -8.94 -8.67 -11.64
CA SER A 135 -9.25 -7.72 -12.71
C SER A 135 -10.26 -6.64 -12.33
N GLU A 136 -10.89 -6.73 -11.16
CA GLU A 136 -12.01 -5.86 -10.83
C GLU A 136 -11.62 -4.67 -9.95
N LYS A 137 -12.46 -3.63 -10.01
CA LYS A 137 -12.34 -2.47 -9.14
C LYS A 137 -12.70 -2.87 -7.71
N ASN A 138 -11.85 -2.51 -6.76
CA ASN A 138 -12.02 -2.79 -5.33
C ASN A 138 -11.84 -4.26 -4.91
N ASP A 139 -11.24 -5.11 -5.73
CA ASP A 139 -10.82 -6.45 -5.31
C ASP A 139 -9.98 -6.39 -4.02
N LEU A 140 -10.22 -7.33 -3.11
CA LEU A 140 -9.53 -7.45 -1.82
C LEU A 140 -8.53 -8.61 -1.85
N ILE A 141 -7.25 -8.29 -1.77
CA ILE A 141 -6.17 -9.29 -1.73
C ILE A 141 -5.78 -9.56 -0.27
N LEU A 142 -5.96 -10.79 0.19
CA LEU A 142 -5.48 -11.24 1.50
C LEU A 142 -4.19 -12.03 1.36
N ASP A 143 -3.16 -11.63 2.10
CA ASP A 143 -1.93 -12.39 2.26
C ASP A 143 -1.58 -12.50 3.75
N PHE A 144 -1.88 -13.66 4.32
CA PHE A 144 -1.68 -13.94 5.75
C PHE A 144 -0.29 -14.51 6.09
N PHE A 145 0.60 -14.56 5.10
CA PHE A 145 2.02 -14.87 5.24
C PHE A 145 2.86 -13.80 4.55
N SER A 146 2.59 -12.54 4.91
CA SER A 146 3.07 -11.38 4.17
C SER A 146 4.60 -11.31 4.02
N GLY A 147 5.34 -11.79 5.03
CA GLY A 147 6.79 -11.72 5.12
C GLY A 147 7.31 -10.33 4.79
N SER A 148 8.03 -10.22 3.68
CA SER A 148 8.55 -8.95 3.17
C SER A 148 7.49 -8.02 2.55
N ALA A 149 6.19 -8.27 2.64
CA ALA A 149 5.10 -7.48 2.04
C ALA A 149 5.22 -7.26 0.52
N SER A 150 5.61 -8.29 -0.22
CA SER A 150 5.75 -8.21 -1.68
C SER A 150 4.39 -8.08 -2.38
N THR A 151 3.35 -8.72 -1.84
CA THR A 151 1.96 -8.63 -2.31
C THR A 151 1.44 -7.19 -2.30
N ALA A 152 1.49 -6.49 -1.16
CA ALA A 152 1.03 -5.09 -1.06
C ALA A 152 1.76 -4.16 -2.03
N HIS A 153 3.08 -4.32 -2.20
CA HIS A 153 3.84 -3.56 -3.19
C HIS A 153 3.32 -3.86 -4.62
N ALA A 154 3.12 -5.12 -4.99
CA ALA A 154 2.59 -5.47 -6.30
C ALA A 154 1.19 -4.89 -6.54
N VAL A 155 0.32 -4.90 -5.52
CA VAL A 155 -1.01 -4.29 -5.59
C VAL A 155 -0.93 -2.79 -5.86
N MET A 156 -0.13 -2.04 -5.10
CA MET A 156 0.06 -0.59 -5.34
C MET A 156 0.63 -0.32 -6.73
N GLN A 157 1.56 -1.16 -7.20
CA GLN A 157 2.13 -1.03 -8.55
C GLN A 157 1.05 -1.22 -9.62
N LEU A 158 0.22 -2.25 -9.51
CA LEU A 158 -0.88 -2.48 -10.46
C LEU A 158 -1.95 -1.39 -10.38
N ASN A 159 -2.28 -0.89 -9.19
CA ASN A 159 -3.21 0.22 -9.02
C ASN A 159 -2.74 1.47 -9.76
N SER A 160 -1.42 1.75 -9.74
CA SER A 160 -0.83 2.87 -10.48
C SER A 160 -0.86 2.70 -12.00
N GLU A 161 -0.82 1.46 -12.49
CA GLU A 161 -0.75 1.15 -13.92
C GLU A 161 -2.13 1.05 -14.57
N ASP A 162 -3.10 0.52 -13.82
CA ASP A 162 -4.46 0.29 -14.31
C ASP A 162 -5.41 1.43 -13.92
N SER A 163 -4.98 2.34 -13.03
CA SER A 163 -5.84 3.36 -12.39
C SER A 163 -7.05 2.73 -11.70
N ILE A 164 -6.82 1.59 -11.05
CA ILE A 164 -7.81 0.82 -10.27
C ILE A 164 -7.45 0.89 -8.79
N ASN A 165 -8.44 0.82 -7.90
CA ASN A 165 -8.23 0.83 -6.46
C ASN A 165 -8.42 -0.56 -5.84
N ARG A 166 -7.50 -1.49 -6.09
CA ARG A 166 -7.50 -2.79 -5.38
C ARG A 166 -7.04 -2.60 -3.94
N LYS A 167 -7.68 -3.27 -2.99
CA LYS A 167 -7.36 -3.23 -1.56
C LYS A 167 -6.52 -4.44 -1.15
N PHE A 168 -5.77 -4.33 -0.05
CA PHE A 168 -5.02 -5.46 0.49
C PHE A 168 -5.16 -5.57 2.01
N ILE A 169 -5.09 -6.80 2.53
CA ILE A 169 -4.89 -7.12 3.94
C ILE A 169 -3.64 -7.98 4.05
N MET A 170 -2.67 -7.52 4.83
CA MET A 170 -1.42 -8.23 5.08
C MET A 170 -1.40 -8.68 6.55
N VAL A 171 -1.23 -9.97 6.80
CA VAL A 171 -1.02 -10.49 8.16
C VAL A 171 0.43 -10.94 8.31
N GLN A 172 1.05 -10.57 9.42
CA GLN A 172 2.42 -10.96 9.77
C GLN A 172 2.52 -11.19 11.26
N ILE A 173 3.00 -12.36 11.65
CA ILE A 173 3.43 -12.59 13.04
C ILE A 173 4.62 -11.66 13.33
N PRO A 174 4.66 -11.00 14.50
CA PRO A 174 5.77 -10.12 14.88
C PRO A 174 7.01 -10.92 15.31
N GLU A 175 7.48 -11.81 14.44
CA GLU A 175 8.70 -12.61 14.65
C GLU A 175 9.92 -11.68 14.68
N ASP A 176 10.77 -11.88 15.70
CA ASP A 176 12.03 -11.14 15.86
C ASP A 176 13.00 -11.49 14.72
N CYS A 177 13.77 -10.49 14.28
CA CYS A 177 14.77 -10.71 13.24
C CYS A 177 15.99 -11.45 13.82
N PHE A 178 16.34 -12.61 13.25
CA PHE A 178 17.37 -13.50 13.79
C PHE A 178 18.77 -12.87 13.96
N GLU A 179 19.24 -11.95 13.10
CA GLU A 179 20.47 -11.15 13.34
C GLU A 179 20.56 -9.88 12.45
N LYS A 180 21.08 -8.77 13.01
CA LYS A 180 21.71 -7.59 12.36
C LYS A 180 21.06 -6.98 11.10
N SER A 181 19.76 -7.12 10.86
CA SER A 181 19.03 -6.11 10.05
C SER A 181 18.87 -4.85 10.91
N GLY A 182 19.98 -4.17 11.23
CA GLY A 182 20.11 -3.20 12.34
C GLY A 182 19.17 -1.99 12.36
N ALA A 183 18.15 -1.94 11.51
CA ALA A 183 17.09 -0.95 11.48
C ALA A 183 15.73 -1.43 12.02
N PHE A 184 15.46 -2.74 12.08
CA PHE A 184 14.12 -3.26 12.44
C PHE A 184 14.21 -4.42 13.44
N LYS A 185 13.28 -4.43 14.41
CA LYS A 185 13.17 -5.46 15.45
C LYS A 185 12.44 -6.68 14.92
N THR A 186 11.34 -6.50 14.20
CA THR A 186 10.48 -7.60 13.74
C THR A 186 10.30 -7.65 12.22
N ILE A 187 9.96 -8.83 11.69
CA ILE A 187 9.62 -9.01 10.27
C ILE A 187 8.45 -8.10 9.85
N ALA A 188 7.46 -7.92 10.73
CA ALA A 188 6.32 -7.04 10.50
C ALA A 188 6.76 -5.58 10.27
N GLU A 189 7.79 -5.10 10.96
CA GLU A 189 8.34 -3.76 10.73
C GLU A 189 9.00 -3.62 9.37
N ILE A 190 9.72 -4.65 8.91
CA ILE A 190 10.29 -4.67 7.56
C ILE A 190 9.17 -4.59 6.51
N GLY A 191 8.10 -5.35 6.69
CA GLY A 191 6.92 -5.33 5.84
C GLY A 191 6.27 -3.94 5.78
N LYS A 192 5.97 -3.35 6.94
CA LYS A 192 5.40 -1.98 7.06
C LYS A 192 6.28 -0.95 6.33
N GLU A 193 7.59 -1.03 6.54
CA GLU A 193 8.52 -0.09 5.93
C GLU A 193 8.60 -0.27 4.41
N ARG A 194 8.60 -1.51 3.92
CA ARG A 194 8.54 -1.75 2.47
C ARG A 194 7.30 -1.11 1.86
N ILE A 195 6.13 -1.27 2.48
CA ILE A 195 4.88 -0.71 1.94
C ILE A 195 5.01 0.81 1.81
N ARG A 196 5.52 1.49 2.86
CA ARG A 196 5.77 2.94 2.81
C ARG A 196 6.73 3.32 1.67
N ARG A 197 7.90 2.67 1.59
CA ARG A 197 8.92 2.95 0.57
C ARG A 197 8.41 2.69 -0.84
N ALA A 198 7.68 1.59 -1.03
CA ALA A 198 7.11 1.22 -2.31
C ALA A 198 6.07 2.24 -2.78
N GLY A 199 5.10 2.60 -1.93
CA GLY A 199 4.08 3.58 -2.28
C GLY A 199 4.68 4.95 -2.64
N GLN A 200 5.63 5.44 -1.84
CA GLN A 200 6.32 6.70 -2.13
C GLN A 200 7.13 6.64 -3.43
N LYS A 201 7.84 5.54 -3.68
CA LYS A 201 8.60 5.34 -4.91
C LYS A 201 7.68 5.33 -6.14
N ILE A 202 6.55 4.63 -6.08
CA ILE A 202 5.58 4.56 -7.17
C ILE A 202 5.05 5.96 -7.51
N LYS A 203 4.70 6.76 -6.50
CA LYS A 203 4.27 8.17 -6.69
C LYS A 203 5.37 9.03 -7.31
N ALA A 204 6.61 8.89 -6.83
CA ALA A 204 7.74 9.66 -7.32
C ALA A 204 8.11 9.33 -8.79
N GLU A 205 7.95 8.06 -9.20
CA GLU A 205 8.26 7.63 -10.56
C GLU A 205 7.16 7.98 -11.58
N ASN A 206 5.90 8.18 -11.13
CA ASN A 206 4.76 8.42 -12.02
C ASN A 206 3.78 9.51 -11.52
N PRO A 207 4.25 10.72 -11.18
CA PRO A 207 3.45 11.71 -10.44
C PRO A 207 2.12 12.10 -11.11
N LEU A 208 2.06 12.12 -12.45
CA LEU A 208 0.85 12.47 -13.20
C LEU A 208 -0.23 11.37 -13.15
N ASN A 209 0.18 10.09 -13.06
CA ASN A 209 -0.75 8.95 -13.09
C ASN A 209 -1.12 8.46 -11.68
N THR A 210 -0.54 9.05 -10.63
CA THR A 210 -0.68 8.60 -9.24
C THR A 210 -1.27 9.66 -8.31
N MET A 211 -1.95 10.68 -8.82
CA MET A 211 -2.57 11.72 -7.99
C MET A 211 -3.55 11.11 -6.98
N ASP A 212 -4.42 10.21 -7.46
CA ASP A 212 -5.43 9.52 -6.64
C ASP A 212 -4.97 8.14 -6.14
N LEU A 213 -3.68 7.81 -6.27
CA LEU A 213 -3.18 6.53 -5.80
C LEU A 213 -3.18 6.49 -4.27
N ASP A 214 -3.99 5.62 -3.70
CA ASP A 214 -3.93 5.29 -2.28
C ASP A 214 -2.70 4.43 -1.98
N ILE A 215 -1.83 4.96 -1.12
CA ILE A 215 -0.63 4.30 -0.60
C ILE A 215 -0.68 4.17 0.93
N GLY A 216 -1.81 4.61 1.53
CA GLY A 216 -2.06 4.53 2.95
C GLY A 216 -2.40 3.10 3.36
N PHE A 217 -2.16 2.80 4.63
CA PHE A 217 -2.59 1.56 5.25
C PHE A 217 -2.70 1.78 6.76
N ARG A 218 -3.62 1.05 7.39
CA ARG A 218 -3.73 0.99 8.85
C ARG A 218 -2.92 -0.19 9.36
N VAL A 219 -2.37 -0.04 10.56
CA VAL A 219 -1.65 -1.12 11.26
C VAL A 219 -2.45 -1.45 12.49
N LEU A 220 -2.87 -2.71 12.58
CA LEU A 220 -3.55 -3.26 13.74
C LEU A 220 -2.70 -4.39 14.32
N LYS A 221 -2.82 -4.59 15.63
CA LYS A 221 -2.15 -5.66 16.36
C LYS A 221 -3.22 -6.44 17.14
N VAL A 222 -3.06 -7.76 17.20
CA VAL A 222 -3.84 -8.60 18.11
C VAL A 222 -3.23 -8.47 19.51
N ASP A 223 -4.08 -8.12 20.47
CA ASP A 223 -3.73 -7.99 21.88
C ASP A 223 -4.74 -8.76 22.75
N SER A 224 -4.59 -8.73 24.07
CA SER A 224 -5.63 -9.23 24.98
C SER A 224 -6.91 -8.39 24.89
N SER A 225 -7.99 -8.87 25.52
CA SER A 225 -9.28 -8.17 25.58
C SER A 225 -9.13 -6.73 26.07
N ASN A 226 -10.01 -5.83 25.60
CA ASN A 226 -10.14 -4.50 26.21
C ASN A 226 -10.92 -4.53 27.52
N MET A 227 -11.68 -5.61 27.76
CA MET A 227 -12.49 -5.79 28.94
C MET A 227 -11.72 -6.56 30.02
N ASN A 228 -11.90 -6.16 31.27
CA ASN A 228 -11.40 -6.89 32.44
C ASN A 228 -12.12 -8.23 32.57
N ASP A 229 -11.40 -9.27 32.99
CA ASP A 229 -12.00 -10.57 33.31
C ASP A 229 -12.72 -10.50 34.67
N VAL A 230 -13.99 -10.08 34.65
CA VAL A 230 -14.81 -9.94 35.86
C VAL A 230 -15.53 -11.25 36.20
N TYR A 231 -14.80 -12.37 36.18
CA TYR A 231 -15.32 -13.66 36.65
C TYR A 231 -14.84 -13.92 38.08
N TYR A 232 -15.61 -13.48 39.06
CA TYR A 232 -15.43 -13.88 40.45
C TYR A 232 -16.65 -14.67 40.93
N SER A 233 -16.40 -15.77 41.65
CA SER A 233 -17.44 -16.38 42.46
C SER A 233 -17.73 -15.47 43.64
N PRO A 234 -19.00 -15.32 44.10
CA PRO A 234 -19.35 -14.45 45.23
C PRO A 234 -18.49 -14.67 46.48
N ASP A 235 -18.01 -15.90 46.68
CA ASP A 235 -17.19 -16.32 47.82
C ASP A 235 -15.71 -15.86 47.74
N VAL A 236 -15.27 -15.30 46.61
CA VAL A 236 -13.87 -14.86 46.34
C VAL A 236 -13.76 -13.32 46.36
N LEU A 237 -14.84 -12.61 46.68
CA LEU A 237 -14.86 -11.15 46.77
C LEU A 237 -14.02 -10.66 47.96
N ASP A 238 -12.81 -10.16 47.66
CA ASP A 238 -12.01 -9.40 48.61
C ASP A 238 -12.51 -7.94 48.70
N LYS A 239 -12.91 -7.52 49.90
CA LYS A 239 -13.35 -6.15 50.16
C LYS A 239 -12.27 -5.11 49.84
N ALA A 240 -10.99 -5.49 49.89
CA ALA A 240 -9.89 -4.59 49.56
C ALA A 240 -9.87 -4.20 48.07
N ASN A 241 -10.43 -5.04 47.19
CA ASN A 241 -10.43 -4.86 45.74
C ASN A 241 -11.80 -4.41 45.19
N LEU A 242 -12.73 -3.98 46.04
CA LEU A 242 -14.07 -3.56 45.59
C LEU A 242 -14.02 -2.42 44.57
N ALA A 243 -13.06 -1.51 44.73
CA ALA A 243 -12.87 -0.37 43.84
C ALA A 243 -12.36 -0.77 42.43
N SER A 244 -11.57 -1.85 42.32
CA SER A 244 -11.06 -2.31 41.02
C SER A 244 -12.09 -3.08 40.20
N TYR A 245 -13.20 -3.51 40.81
CA TYR A 245 -14.35 -4.10 40.09
C TYR A 245 -15.31 -3.06 39.50
N VAL A 246 -15.07 -1.76 39.71
CA VAL A 246 -15.94 -0.69 39.18
C VAL A 246 -15.70 -0.48 37.68
N SER A 247 -14.45 -0.61 37.22
CA SER A 247 -14.14 -0.51 35.79
C SER A 247 -14.18 -1.88 35.13
N ASN A 248 -15.02 -2.01 34.11
CA ASN A 248 -15.07 -3.15 33.19
C ASN A 248 -14.01 -3.06 32.08
N ILE A 249 -13.37 -1.90 31.88
CA ILE A 249 -12.37 -1.66 30.85
C ILE A 249 -10.97 -1.69 31.47
N HIS A 250 -10.03 -2.33 30.79
CA HIS A 250 -8.64 -2.40 31.21
C HIS A 250 -7.97 -1.01 31.07
N GLU A 251 -7.25 -0.57 32.11
CA GLU A 251 -6.79 0.83 32.27
C GLU A 251 -5.75 1.27 31.22
N ASP A 252 -5.02 0.32 30.62
CA ASP A 252 -4.02 0.61 29.59
C ASP A 252 -4.60 0.78 28.17
N ARG A 253 -5.93 0.67 28.02
CA ARG A 253 -6.60 0.72 26.72
C ARG A 253 -6.92 2.14 26.30
N SER A 254 -6.51 2.48 25.08
CA SER A 254 -6.86 3.74 24.45
C SER A 254 -8.31 3.76 23.98
N ASP A 255 -8.81 4.96 23.72
CA ASP A 255 -10.14 5.14 23.17
C ASP A 255 -10.24 4.58 21.73
N GLU A 256 -9.14 4.62 20.97
CA GLU A 256 -9.04 3.97 19.66
C GLU A 256 -9.13 2.44 19.77
N ASP A 257 -8.55 1.81 20.79
CA ASP A 257 -8.65 0.35 20.99
C ASP A 257 -10.12 -0.07 21.18
N LEU A 258 -10.88 0.71 21.95
CA LEU A 258 -12.31 0.51 22.14
C LEU A 258 -13.08 0.75 20.86
N LEU A 259 -12.74 1.79 20.10
CA LEU A 259 -13.36 2.08 18.81
C LEU A 259 -13.19 0.91 17.84
N PHE A 260 -11.97 0.39 17.69
CA PHE A 260 -11.70 -0.71 16.76
C PHE A 260 -12.37 -2.02 17.19
N GLN A 261 -12.50 -2.28 18.49
CA GLN A 261 -13.32 -3.38 18.98
C GLN A 261 -14.79 -3.20 18.55
N VAL A 262 -15.36 -2.01 18.78
CA VAL A 262 -16.75 -1.71 18.40
C VAL A 262 -16.96 -1.87 16.90
N LEU A 263 -16.03 -1.41 16.07
CA LEU A 263 -16.09 -1.58 14.62
C LEU A 263 -16.15 -3.07 14.23
N LEU A 264 -15.34 -3.90 14.88
CA LEU A 264 -15.31 -5.35 14.64
C LEU A 264 -16.60 -6.05 15.13
N ASP A 265 -17.03 -5.77 16.37
CA ASP A 265 -18.25 -6.34 16.97
C ASP A 265 -19.49 -6.12 16.09
N TRP A 266 -19.53 -4.97 15.42
CA TRP A 266 -20.64 -4.52 14.60
C TRP A 266 -20.46 -4.74 13.10
N GLY A 267 -19.38 -5.41 12.70
CA GLY A 267 -19.10 -5.74 11.29
C GLY A 267 -18.93 -4.52 10.40
N VAL A 268 -18.42 -3.41 10.94
CA VAL A 268 -18.19 -2.17 10.21
C VAL A 268 -16.82 -2.21 9.53
N ASP A 269 -16.76 -1.80 8.25
CA ASP A 269 -15.53 -1.80 7.46
C ASP A 269 -14.46 -0.89 8.10
N LEU A 270 -13.28 -1.47 8.38
CA LEU A 270 -12.16 -0.80 9.02
C LEU A 270 -11.48 0.27 8.13
N THR A 271 -11.83 0.30 6.85
CA THR A 271 -11.34 1.30 5.88
C THR A 271 -12.14 2.60 5.92
N LEU A 272 -13.26 2.64 6.64
CA LEU A 272 -14.08 3.85 6.74
C LEU A 272 -13.32 5.01 7.37
N PRO A 273 -13.54 6.25 6.90
CA PRO A 273 -12.90 7.43 7.46
C PRO A 273 -13.36 7.63 8.92
N ILE A 274 -12.41 7.95 9.78
CA ILE A 274 -12.65 8.27 11.19
C ILE A 274 -12.22 9.72 11.40
N GLN A 275 -13.12 10.52 11.96
CA GLN A 275 -12.86 11.90 12.34
C GLN A 275 -13.04 12.04 13.85
N GLN A 276 -12.24 12.89 14.47
CA GLN A 276 -12.41 13.25 15.88
C GLN A 276 -12.98 14.67 15.96
N GLN A 277 -14.04 14.83 16.74
CA GLN A 277 -14.68 16.10 17.02
C GLN A 277 -14.75 16.31 18.53
N THR A 278 -14.97 17.56 18.96
CA THR A 278 -15.16 17.90 20.36
C THR A 278 -16.60 18.37 20.56
N ILE A 279 -17.33 17.71 21.46
CA ILE A 279 -18.71 18.05 21.83
C ILE A 279 -18.74 18.26 23.35
N GLU A 280 -19.22 19.41 23.82
CA GLU A 280 -19.17 19.79 25.24
C GLU A 280 -17.80 19.54 25.93
N GLY A 281 -16.71 19.78 25.19
CA GLY A 281 -15.33 19.58 25.70
C GLY A 281 -14.86 18.11 25.73
N LYS A 282 -15.66 17.16 25.23
CA LYS A 282 -15.34 15.73 25.20
C LYS A 282 -15.02 15.24 23.78
N PRO A 283 -13.99 14.38 23.62
CA PRO A 283 -13.66 13.82 22.32
C PRO A 283 -14.72 12.81 21.86
N VAL A 284 -15.10 12.92 20.59
CA VAL A 284 -16.07 12.03 19.94
C VAL A 284 -15.51 11.57 18.61
N PHE A 285 -15.48 10.25 18.40
CA PHE A 285 -15.13 9.63 17.13
C PHE A 285 -16.36 9.50 16.25
N ILE A 286 -16.29 10.08 15.06
CA ILE A 286 -17.32 10.00 14.03
C ILE A 286 -16.79 9.14 12.88
N VAL A 287 -17.46 8.02 12.61
CA VAL A 287 -17.08 7.06 11.57
C VAL A 287 -18.03 7.18 10.38
N ALA A 288 -17.48 7.36 9.18
CA ALA A 288 -18.23 7.50 7.93
C ALA A 288 -19.41 8.48 8.04
N GLU A 289 -19.11 9.73 8.41
CA GLU A 289 -20.05 10.87 8.59
C GLU A 289 -21.05 10.70 9.74
N ASN A 290 -21.83 9.62 9.75
CA ASN A 290 -22.82 9.37 10.79
C ASN A 290 -23.05 7.86 11.06
N VAL A 291 -22.20 6.95 10.59
CA VAL A 291 -22.42 5.51 10.83
C VAL A 291 -22.24 5.18 12.31
N ILE A 292 -21.17 5.68 12.93
CA ILE A 292 -20.94 5.55 14.38
C ILE A 292 -20.55 6.91 14.95
N ALA A 293 -21.12 7.26 16.09
CA ALA A 293 -20.62 8.31 16.97
C ALA A 293 -20.24 7.70 18.33
N ALA A 294 -18.97 7.70 18.69
CA ALA A 294 -18.48 7.04 19.90
C ALA A 294 -17.76 8.04 20.82
N CYS A 295 -18.13 8.04 22.10
CA CYS A 295 -17.46 8.81 23.14
C CYS A 295 -17.07 7.86 24.28
N PHE A 296 -15.76 7.75 24.53
CA PHE A 296 -15.21 6.83 25.51
C PHE A 296 -14.77 7.53 26.80
N ASP A 297 -15.44 8.63 27.16
CA ASP A 297 -15.25 9.29 28.45
C ASP A 297 -15.52 8.30 29.60
N ARG A 298 -14.68 8.35 30.65
CA ARG A 298 -14.76 7.46 31.82
C ARG A 298 -14.88 8.24 33.13
N GLU A 299 -15.14 9.55 33.06
CA GLU A 299 -15.04 10.48 34.18
C GLU A 299 -16.38 11.19 34.45
N GLY A 300 -17.50 10.62 34.01
CA GLY A 300 -18.82 11.24 34.17
C GLY A 300 -19.05 12.46 33.26
N GLY A 301 -18.33 12.57 32.15
CA GLY A 301 -18.42 13.67 31.20
C GLY A 301 -19.66 13.66 30.30
N ILE A 302 -20.39 12.55 30.24
CA ILE A 302 -21.57 12.39 29.40
C ILE A 302 -22.78 12.95 30.16
N THR A 303 -23.14 14.19 29.83
CA THR A 303 -24.30 14.92 30.38
C THR A 303 -25.48 14.94 29.39
N GLU A 304 -26.67 15.35 29.84
CA GLU A 304 -27.80 15.52 28.91
C GLU A 304 -27.54 16.57 27.82
N ALA A 305 -26.77 17.62 28.12
CA ALA A 305 -26.41 18.64 27.14
C ALA A 305 -25.53 18.05 26.03
N PHE A 306 -24.53 17.25 26.43
CA PHE A 306 -23.68 16.51 25.50
C PHE A 306 -24.50 15.55 24.63
N ILE A 307 -25.38 14.76 25.24
CA ILE A 307 -26.23 13.79 24.52
C ILE A 307 -27.11 14.50 23.49
N LYS A 308 -27.71 15.64 23.83
CA LYS A 308 -28.56 16.41 22.92
C LYS A 308 -27.78 16.88 21.69
N GLN A 309 -26.59 17.46 21.88
CA GLN A 309 -25.72 17.87 20.77
C GLN A 309 -25.28 16.68 19.91
N LEU A 310 -24.88 15.58 20.54
CA LEU A 310 -24.48 14.37 19.81
C LEU A 310 -25.63 13.79 18.98
N ALA A 311 -26.86 13.81 19.51
CA ALA A 311 -28.04 13.30 18.81
C ALA A 311 -28.41 14.13 17.57
N GLU A 312 -28.02 15.41 17.49
CA GLU A 312 -28.22 16.25 16.29
C GLU A 312 -27.43 15.74 15.07
N ILE A 313 -26.32 15.03 15.29
CA ILE A 313 -25.55 14.35 14.23
C ILE A 313 -26.38 13.23 13.57
N LYS A 314 -27.40 12.73 14.27
CA LYS A 314 -28.24 11.61 13.86
C LYS A 314 -27.43 10.38 13.44
N PRO A 315 -26.56 9.87 14.34
CA PRO A 315 -25.76 8.71 14.00
C PRO A 315 -26.64 7.46 13.87
N LEU A 316 -26.29 6.52 13.00
CA LEU A 316 -26.95 5.21 12.96
C LEU A 316 -26.71 4.45 14.26
N ARG A 317 -25.51 4.61 14.84
CA ARG A 317 -25.15 3.99 16.11
C ARG A 317 -24.39 4.96 17.01
N ALA A 318 -24.72 5.00 18.29
CA ALA A 318 -23.96 5.74 19.28
C ALA A 318 -23.41 4.84 20.39
N VAL A 319 -22.15 5.08 20.78
CA VAL A 319 -21.44 4.25 21.75
C VAL A 319 -20.88 5.08 22.89
N PHE A 320 -21.08 4.60 24.10
CA PHE A 320 -20.63 5.21 25.34
C PHE A 320 -19.97 4.19 26.26
N CYS A 321 -19.03 4.62 27.10
CA CYS A 321 -18.61 3.83 28.26
C CYS A 321 -19.62 3.98 29.41
N ASP A 322 -19.88 2.91 30.17
CA ASP A 322 -20.82 3.00 31.30
C ASP A 322 -20.40 4.03 32.35
N ALA A 323 -19.11 4.03 32.71
CA ALA A 323 -18.51 4.99 33.64
C ALA A 323 -18.49 6.44 33.12
N GLY A 324 -18.79 6.66 31.84
CA GLY A 324 -18.82 7.99 31.23
C GLY A 324 -20.05 8.81 31.61
N PHE A 325 -21.14 8.19 32.05
CA PHE A 325 -22.38 8.90 32.39
C PHE A 325 -22.23 9.71 33.68
N ALA A 326 -22.66 10.99 33.63
CA ALA A 326 -22.61 11.88 34.80
C ALA A 326 -23.48 11.41 35.98
N SER A 327 -24.53 10.63 35.69
CA SER A 327 -25.35 9.93 36.70
C SER A 327 -26.21 8.83 36.07
N ASP A 328 -26.73 7.92 36.89
CA ASP A 328 -27.69 6.89 36.46
C ASP A 328 -28.95 7.48 35.81
N SER A 329 -29.36 8.67 36.25
CA SER A 329 -30.50 9.38 35.64
C SER A 329 -30.21 9.77 34.18
N VAL A 330 -28.98 10.23 33.90
CA VAL A 330 -28.56 10.57 32.53
C VAL A 330 -28.50 9.30 31.67
N LYS A 331 -27.98 8.20 32.21
CA LYS A 331 -27.94 6.90 31.52
C LYS A 331 -29.34 6.38 31.17
N ILE A 332 -30.32 6.55 32.04
CA ILE A 332 -31.71 6.16 31.73
C ILE A 332 -32.33 7.10 30.69
N ASN A 333 -32.04 8.41 30.81
CA ASN A 333 -32.62 9.42 29.92
C ASN A 333 -32.04 9.41 28.50
N VAL A 334 -30.81 8.91 28.31
CA VAL A 334 -30.13 8.89 26.99
C VAL A 334 -31.00 8.26 25.91
N GLU A 335 -31.63 7.12 26.20
CA GLU A 335 -32.51 6.44 25.25
C GLU A 335 -33.71 7.30 24.85
N GLN A 336 -34.29 8.04 25.79
CA GLN A 336 -35.44 8.90 25.53
C GLN A 336 -35.05 10.11 24.68
N ILE A 337 -33.88 10.70 24.97
CA ILE A 337 -33.34 11.81 24.19
C ILE A 337 -33.08 11.38 22.74
N PHE A 338 -32.44 10.23 22.54
CA PHE A 338 -32.23 9.67 21.19
C PHE A 338 -33.56 9.30 20.51
N LYS A 339 -34.52 8.68 21.21
CA LYS A 339 -35.86 8.42 20.64
C LYS A 339 -36.57 9.67 20.13
N LEU A 340 -36.33 10.83 20.77
CA LEU A 340 -36.94 12.10 20.37
C LEU A 340 -36.17 12.82 19.24
N LEU A 341 -34.84 12.82 19.28
CA LEU A 341 -34.00 13.60 18.36
C LEU A 341 -33.46 12.78 17.16
N SER A 342 -33.18 11.50 17.38
CA SER A 342 -32.63 10.57 16.39
C SER A 342 -33.21 9.15 16.60
N PRO A 343 -34.49 8.93 16.26
CA PRO A 343 -35.23 7.72 16.65
C PRO A 343 -34.68 6.41 16.06
N ASN A 344 -33.87 6.49 15.01
CA ASN A 344 -33.28 5.33 14.35
C ASN A 344 -31.87 4.99 14.87
N THR A 345 -31.36 5.73 15.86
CA THR A 345 -30.03 5.46 16.43
C THR A 345 -30.08 4.23 17.35
N GLU A 346 -29.21 3.28 17.10
CA GLU A 346 -28.94 2.15 17.99
C GLU A 346 -27.89 2.56 19.04
N LEU A 347 -28.18 2.34 20.33
CA LEU A 347 -27.28 2.70 21.42
C LEU A 347 -26.54 1.45 21.94
N LYS A 348 -25.25 1.59 22.23
CA LYS A 348 -24.45 0.59 22.95
C LYS A 348 -23.66 1.25 24.07
N THR A 349 -23.72 0.62 25.23
CA THR A 349 -22.88 0.98 26.36
C THR A 349 -21.88 -0.15 26.58
N LEU A 350 -20.60 0.22 26.72
CA LEU A 350 -19.50 -0.71 26.95
C LEU A 350 -19.35 -1.09 28.41
#